data_AF-A0A9Q0FWZ9-F1
#
_entry.id   AF-A0A9Q0FWZ9-F1
#
_cell.length_a   1.000
_cell.length_b   1.000
_cell.length_c   1.000
_cell.angle_alpha   90.00
_cell.angle_beta   90.00
_cell.angle_gamma   90.00
#
_symmetry.space_group_name_H-M   'P 1'
#
loop_
_entity.id
_entity.type
_entity.pdbx_description
1 polymer ?
#
loop_
_entity_poly.entity_id
_entity_poly.type
_entity_poly.pdbx_seq_one_letter_code
_entity_poly.pdbx_strand_id
1 'polypeptide(L)'
;MQISEREMVFQRFTLNTECVDEDIYRSLIEAIRDAVASQYDFQGILVMRDPATIQEHRRFLLVTLINQDEYDITVAIDRADLYVVGYQCSDLCFFLRGHNPHAAPYTRLFPEIHGQCRTVLPFGGAYTGDHQLNSLAGNRAHIFLGMRALSESIRWLSTRGQVREKDLQIAFVVIIQMLSEAARFRYIEQRVVDSITGRGPESFLPDGRMLSLENHWGDLRDVMLQADSSGNFPPLRLQDRDYRGHHVSSVTFNLFADVALIKFARFHNAGVLSVSRRNRGHDGHSDDENRPTSSRQALERDRQRARNQQNHGHGHSGGSHGPTTSGRNRPRHREDL
;
A
#
# COMPACT_ATOMS: atom_id res chain seq x y z
N MET A 1 10.85 36.90 -2.78
CA MET A 1 11.29 35.88 -3.76
C MET A 1 10.12 34.93 -3.97
N GLN A 2 9.29 35.18 -4.97
CA GLN A 2 8.18 34.30 -5.35
C GLN A 2 8.78 33.07 -6.03
N ILE A 3 8.80 31.95 -5.32
CA ILE A 3 8.94 30.66 -5.97
C ILE A 3 7.61 30.41 -6.66
N SER A 4 7.63 30.32 -7.98
CA SER A 4 6.48 29.92 -8.80
C SER A 4 5.83 28.66 -8.23
N GLU A 5 4.50 28.61 -8.18
CA GLU A 5 3.71 27.42 -7.82
C GLU A 5 3.94 26.21 -8.75
N ARG A 6 4.74 26.36 -9.80
CA ARG A 6 5.31 25.27 -10.63
C ARG A 6 6.68 24.90 -10.03
N GLU A 7 6.96 23.79 -9.36
CA GLU A 7 6.40 22.44 -9.34
C GLU A 7 6.55 21.85 -7.92
N MET A 8 5.54 21.98 -7.05
CA MET A 8 5.46 21.13 -5.84
C MET A 8 4.71 19.85 -6.20
N VAL A 9 5.39 18.92 -6.87
CA VAL A 9 4.79 17.65 -7.26
C VAL A 9 5.39 16.54 -6.41
N PHE A 10 4.72 16.20 -5.31
CA PHE A 10 4.99 14.92 -4.66
C PHE A 10 4.57 13.80 -5.61
N GLN A 11 5.38 12.75 -5.68
CA GLN A 11 5.01 11.57 -6.45
C GLN A 11 3.75 10.96 -5.84
N ARG A 12 2.75 10.68 -6.68
CA ARG A 12 1.46 10.13 -6.25
C ARG A 12 1.24 8.76 -6.87
N PHE A 13 0.73 7.84 -6.08
CA PHE A 13 0.28 6.52 -6.50
C PHE A 13 -1.16 6.30 -6.06
N THR A 14 -1.83 5.34 -6.68
CA THR A 14 -3.21 4.98 -6.34
C THR A 14 -3.34 3.47 -6.18
N LEU A 15 -4.09 3.04 -5.18
CA LEU A 15 -4.53 1.66 -5.02
C LEU A 15 -6.04 1.66 -4.80
N ASN A 16 -6.78 0.95 -5.65
CA ASN A 16 -8.19 0.67 -5.43
C ASN A 16 -8.34 -0.78 -4.95
N THR A 17 -8.91 -0.98 -3.77
CA THR A 17 -9.05 -2.33 -3.17
C THR A 17 -10.06 -3.22 -3.90
N GLU A 18 -10.98 -2.66 -4.69
CA GLU A 18 -12.02 -3.41 -5.41
C GLU A 18 -11.46 -4.17 -6.61
N CYS A 19 -10.54 -3.56 -7.36
CA CYS A 19 -10.01 -4.08 -8.62
C CYS A 19 -8.52 -4.46 -8.55
N VAL A 20 -7.95 -4.53 -7.35
CA VAL A 20 -6.55 -4.90 -7.17
C VAL A 20 -6.33 -6.38 -7.50
N ASP A 21 -5.31 -6.65 -8.30
CA ASP A 21 -4.74 -7.97 -8.51
C ASP A 21 -3.27 -8.00 -8.08
N GLU A 22 -2.60 -9.15 -8.31
CA GLU A 22 -1.18 -9.31 -8.01
C GLU A 22 -0.31 -8.25 -8.70
N ASP A 23 -0.52 -8.02 -10.00
CA ASP A 23 0.33 -7.14 -10.80
C ASP A 23 0.18 -5.67 -10.35
N ILE A 24 -1.04 -5.22 -10.06
CA ILE A 24 -1.33 -3.87 -9.56
C ILE A 24 -0.65 -3.65 -8.21
N TYR A 25 -0.80 -4.59 -7.27
CA TYR A 25 -0.21 -4.43 -5.94
C TYR A 25 1.32 -4.47 -5.99
N ARG A 26 1.92 -5.42 -6.72
CA ARG A 26 3.38 -5.49 -6.89
C ARG A 26 3.94 -4.23 -7.55
N SER A 27 3.29 -3.75 -8.60
CA SER A 27 3.71 -2.52 -9.30
C SER A 27 3.70 -1.31 -8.38
N LEU A 28 2.69 -1.19 -7.51
CA LEU A 28 2.65 -0.13 -6.50
C LEU A 28 3.83 -0.25 -5.52
N ILE A 29 4.06 -1.43 -4.95
CA ILE A 29 5.13 -1.64 -3.96
C ILE A 29 6.51 -1.42 -4.60
N GLU A 30 6.71 -1.86 -5.84
CA GLU A 30 7.94 -1.61 -6.60
C GLU A 30 8.12 -0.11 -6.89
N ALA A 31 7.06 0.60 -7.26
CA ALA A 31 7.12 2.04 -7.48
C ALA A 31 7.45 2.81 -6.19
N ILE A 32 6.94 2.37 -5.02
CA ILE A 32 7.32 2.93 -3.71
C ILE A 32 8.81 2.67 -3.43
N ARG A 33 9.31 1.44 -3.67
CA ARG A 33 10.74 1.10 -3.50
C ARG A 33 11.63 1.97 -4.37
N ASP A 34 11.29 2.11 -5.65
CA ASP A 34 12.04 2.94 -6.59
C ASP A 34 11.99 4.42 -6.22
N ALA A 35 10.87 4.89 -5.67
CA ALA A 35 10.73 6.25 -5.19
C ALA A 35 11.68 6.56 -4.02
N VAL A 36 12.12 5.60 -3.22
CA VAL A 36 12.97 5.83 -2.03
C VAL A 36 14.39 5.28 -2.13
N ALA A 37 14.62 4.32 -3.03
CA ALA A 37 15.92 3.70 -3.21
C ALA A 37 16.96 4.69 -3.74
N SER A 38 18.19 4.53 -3.25
CA SER A 38 19.37 5.13 -3.82
C SER A 38 19.80 4.40 -5.10
N GLN A 39 20.87 4.88 -5.71
CA GLN A 39 21.52 4.19 -6.83
C GLN A 39 22.40 3.01 -6.39
N TYR A 40 22.52 2.78 -5.08
CA TYR A 40 23.36 1.76 -4.48
C TYR A 40 22.52 0.63 -3.90
N ASP A 41 23.09 -0.57 -3.95
CA ASP A 41 22.61 -1.75 -3.24
C ASP A 41 23.72 -2.32 -2.36
N PHE A 42 23.32 -3.11 -1.37
CA PHE A 42 24.22 -3.92 -0.56
C PHE A 42 23.95 -5.39 -0.90
N GLN A 43 24.84 -5.99 -1.69
CA GLN A 43 24.71 -7.38 -2.15
C GLN A 43 23.33 -7.66 -2.79
N GLY A 44 22.86 -6.73 -3.61
CA GLY A 44 21.57 -6.77 -4.32
C GLY A 44 20.34 -6.40 -3.48
N ILE A 45 20.50 -6.07 -2.20
CA ILE A 45 19.43 -5.48 -1.37
C ILE A 45 19.47 -3.96 -1.53
N LEU A 46 18.33 -3.35 -1.84
CA LEU A 46 18.28 -1.91 -2.11
C LEU A 46 18.60 -1.11 -0.83
N VAL A 47 19.33 -0.01 -0.98
CA VAL A 47 19.60 0.93 0.13
C VAL A 47 18.84 2.22 -0.11
N MET A 48 18.14 2.73 0.90
CA MET A 48 17.46 4.03 0.84
C MET A 48 18.45 5.19 0.61
N ARG A 49 17.96 6.30 0.04
CA ARG A 49 18.76 7.53 -0.13
C ARG A 49 19.15 8.15 1.20
N ASP A 50 20.28 8.86 1.20
CA ASP A 50 20.67 9.71 2.33
C ASP A 50 19.57 10.75 2.59
N PRO A 51 18.93 10.74 3.78
CA PRO A 51 17.91 11.71 4.14
C PRO A 51 18.35 13.17 3.95
N ALA A 52 19.64 13.48 4.11
CA ALA A 52 20.19 14.83 3.93
C ALA A 52 20.20 15.29 2.46
N THR A 53 20.09 14.36 1.51
CA THR A 53 20.04 14.67 0.08
C THR A 53 18.62 14.86 -0.45
N ILE A 54 17.61 14.54 0.36
CA ILE A 54 16.19 14.63 -0.04
C ILE A 54 15.72 16.08 0.16
N GLN A 55 15.45 16.75 -0.95
CA GLN A 55 14.90 18.11 -0.93
C GLN A 55 13.48 18.13 -0.31
N GLU A 56 13.13 19.18 0.42
CA GLU A 56 11.83 19.29 1.12
C GLU A 56 10.61 19.06 0.21
N HIS A 57 10.61 19.67 -0.98
CA HIS A 57 9.52 19.55 -1.97
C HIS A 57 9.42 18.15 -2.60
N ARG A 58 10.37 17.27 -2.28
CA ARG A 58 10.43 15.86 -2.69
C ARG A 58 10.42 14.93 -1.49
N ARG A 59 10.20 15.43 -0.26
CA ARG A 59 10.36 14.65 0.98
C ARG A 59 9.35 13.52 1.12
N PHE A 60 8.13 13.75 0.64
CA PHE A 60 7.03 12.81 0.78
C PHE A 60 6.66 12.17 -0.55
N LEU A 61 6.16 10.95 -0.47
CA LEU A 61 5.35 10.33 -1.52
C LEU A 61 3.91 10.19 -0.99
N LEU A 62 2.95 10.26 -1.88
CA LEU A 62 1.53 10.19 -1.55
C LEU A 62 0.92 8.93 -2.16
N VAL A 63 0.14 8.20 -1.37
CA VAL A 63 -0.61 7.03 -1.85
C VAL A 63 -2.09 7.26 -1.60
N THR A 64 -2.85 7.45 -2.67
CA THR A 64 -4.30 7.51 -2.61
C THR A 64 -4.86 6.09 -2.54
N LEU A 65 -5.61 5.79 -1.49
CA LEU A 65 -6.23 4.50 -1.24
C LEU A 65 -7.73 4.67 -1.42
N ILE A 66 -8.34 3.85 -2.28
CA ILE A 66 -9.76 3.89 -2.62
C ILE A 66 -10.36 2.54 -2.25
N ASN A 67 -11.51 2.55 -1.58
CA ASN A 67 -12.23 1.33 -1.25
C ASN A 67 -13.41 1.07 -2.22
N GLN A 68 -14.05 -0.09 -2.08
CA GLN A 68 -15.20 -0.50 -2.90
C GLN A 68 -16.45 0.38 -2.74
N ASP A 69 -16.54 1.18 -1.67
CA ASP A 69 -17.63 2.12 -1.43
C ASP A 69 -17.28 3.53 -1.96
N GLU A 70 -16.23 3.63 -2.79
CA GLU A 70 -15.68 4.87 -3.35
C GLU A 70 -15.17 5.87 -2.31
N TYR A 71 -14.96 5.46 -1.05
CA TYR A 71 -14.24 6.30 -0.09
C TYR A 71 -12.76 6.34 -0.47
N ASP A 72 -12.18 7.53 -0.45
CA ASP A 72 -10.76 7.73 -0.66
C ASP A 72 -10.08 8.45 0.51
N ILE A 73 -8.82 8.09 0.72
CA ILE A 73 -7.88 8.83 1.56
C ILE A 73 -6.54 8.93 0.84
N THR A 74 -5.74 9.94 1.15
CA THR A 74 -4.36 10.04 0.67
C THR A 74 -3.39 9.96 1.84
N VAL A 75 -2.60 8.88 1.90
CA VAL A 75 -1.58 8.67 2.93
C VAL A 75 -0.27 9.31 2.49
N ALA A 76 0.42 9.97 3.41
CA ALA A 76 1.75 10.53 3.18
C ALA A 76 2.84 9.66 3.83
N ILE A 77 3.82 9.25 3.02
CA ILE A 77 4.97 8.44 3.46
C ILE A 77 6.25 9.27 3.29
N ASP A 78 7.06 9.34 4.34
CA ASP A 78 8.37 10.00 4.31
C ASP A 78 9.40 9.14 3.55
N ARG A 79 10.01 9.70 2.51
CA ARG A 79 10.99 8.98 1.68
C ARG A 79 12.31 8.68 2.40
N ALA A 80 12.59 9.31 3.53
CA ALA A 80 13.82 9.10 4.27
C ALA A 80 13.82 7.81 5.12
N ASP A 81 12.65 7.33 5.50
CA ASP A 81 12.53 6.16 6.38
C ASP A 81 11.30 5.26 6.08
N LEU A 82 10.51 5.60 5.06
CA LEU A 82 9.26 4.93 4.69
C LEU A 82 8.20 4.96 5.79
N TYR A 83 8.28 5.86 6.78
CA TYR A 83 7.21 5.96 7.78
C TYR A 83 6.03 6.75 7.22
N VAL A 84 4.82 6.29 7.53
CA VAL A 84 3.60 7.08 7.36
C VAL A 84 3.66 8.24 8.37
N VAL A 85 3.44 9.46 7.90
CA VAL A 85 3.45 10.68 8.74
C VAL A 85 2.05 11.25 9.00
N GLY A 86 1.08 10.83 8.19
CA GLY A 86 -0.29 11.33 8.25
C GLY A 86 -1.10 10.95 7.02
N TYR A 87 -2.33 11.46 6.95
CA TYR A 87 -3.21 11.28 5.81
C TYR A 87 -4.10 12.50 5.58
N GLN A 88 -4.64 12.60 4.38
CA GLN A 88 -5.67 13.54 3.96
C GLN A 88 -6.96 12.76 3.69
N CYS A 89 -8.09 13.35 4.09
CA CYS A 89 -9.42 12.94 3.68
C CYS A 89 -10.23 14.20 3.35
N SER A 90 -10.67 14.32 2.09
CA SER A 90 -11.33 15.52 1.57
C SER A 90 -10.49 16.79 1.85
N ASP A 91 -11.09 17.78 2.52
CA ASP A 91 -10.53 19.07 2.91
C ASP A 91 -9.86 19.06 4.29
N LEU A 92 -9.61 17.89 4.88
CA LEU A 92 -8.92 17.73 6.16
C LEU A 92 -7.64 16.92 5.99
N CYS A 93 -6.63 17.23 6.80
CA CYS A 93 -5.46 16.38 6.95
C CYS A 93 -5.07 16.18 8.42
N PHE A 94 -4.58 15.00 8.70
CA PHE A 94 -4.28 14.50 10.03
C PHE A 94 -2.84 14.00 10.05
N PHE A 95 -2.06 14.48 11.00
CA PHE A 95 -0.65 14.14 11.19
C PHE A 95 -0.51 13.29 12.43
N LEU A 96 0.28 12.23 12.35
CA LEU A 96 0.61 11.43 13.53
C LEU A 96 1.40 12.28 14.53
N ARG A 97 1.24 12.01 15.82
CA ARG A 97 1.96 12.70 16.89
C ARG A 97 3.46 12.63 16.65
N GLY A 98 4.12 13.79 16.78
CA GLY A 98 5.55 13.95 16.46
C GLY A 98 5.80 14.61 15.11
N HIS A 99 4.80 14.70 14.23
CA HIS A 99 4.87 15.40 12.96
C HIS A 99 4.10 16.72 13.04
N ASN A 100 4.81 17.84 13.21
CA ASN A 100 4.18 19.16 13.35
C ASN A 100 3.80 19.73 11.97
N PRO A 101 2.50 19.89 11.64
CA PRO A 101 2.05 20.40 10.34
C PRO A 101 2.47 21.83 10.04
N HIS A 102 2.94 22.57 11.05
CA HIS A 102 3.40 23.96 10.95
C HIS A 102 4.93 24.11 10.95
N ALA A 103 5.68 23.00 10.95
CA ALA A 103 7.13 22.99 10.80
C ALA A 103 7.56 22.31 9.50
N ALA A 104 8.68 22.73 8.92
CA ALA A 104 9.29 22.01 7.81
C ALA A 104 9.69 20.59 8.25
N PRO A 105 9.59 19.57 7.38
CA PRO A 105 9.13 19.65 5.99
C PRO A 105 7.59 19.59 5.82
N TYR A 106 6.82 19.38 6.89
CA TYR A 106 5.38 19.11 6.85
C TYR A 106 4.52 20.31 6.43
N THR A 107 5.01 21.55 6.54
CA THR A 107 4.30 22.75 6.04
C THR A 107 3.97 22.69 4.56
N ARG A 108 4.72 21.92 3.77
CA ARG A 108 4.47 21.73 2.33
C ARG A 108 3.58 20.54 2.01
N LEU A 109 3.28 19.68 2.98
CA LEU A 109 2.49 18.47 2.78
C LEU A 109 1.00 18.82 2.78
N PHE A 110 0.26 18.34 1.78
CA PHE A 110 -1.13 18.73 1.49
C PHE A 110 -1.26 20.27 1.38
N PRO A 111 -0.55 20.89 0.42
CA PRO A 111 -0.44 22.34 0.32
C PRO A 111 -1.78 23.03 0.07
N GLU A 112 -2.80 22.31 -0.39
CA GLU A 112 -4.16 22.79 -0.59
C GLU A 112 -4.98 22.89 0.72
N ILE A 113 -4.50 22.30 1.82
CA ILE A 113 -5.19 22.26 3.12
C ILE A 113 -4.50 23.19 4.12
N HIS A 114 -5.25 24.14 4.67
CA HIS A 114 -4.72 25.23 5.48
C HIS A 114 -5.41 25.36 6.85
N GLY A 115 -4.74 26.09 7.76
CA GLY A 115 -5.33 26.52 9.04
C GLY A 115 -5.80 25.36 9.92
N GLN A 116 -7.02 25.50 10.46
CA GLN A 116 -7.62 24.54 11.39
C GLN A 116 -7.97 23.18 10.75
N CYS A 117 -7.88 23.06 9.42
CA CYS A 117 -8.08 21.79 8.72
C CYS A 117 -6.87 20.84 8.82
N ARG A 118 -5.78 21.27 9.48
CA ARG A 118 -4.57 20.48 9.72
C ARG A 118 -4.52 20.07 11.20
N THR A 119 -4.79 18.80 11.48
CA THR A 119 -4.91 18.28 12.86
C THR A 119 -3.74 17.35 13.21
N VAL A 120 -3.28 17.38 14.47
CA VAL A 120 -2.35 16.38 15.00
C VAL A 120 -3.13 15.35 15.80
N LEU A 121 -2.95 14.08 15.47
CA LEU A 121 -3.55 12.95 16.18
C LEU A 121 -2.89 12.75 17.55
N PRO A 122 -3.61 12.19 18.53
CA PRO A 122 -3.08 12.03 19.89
C PRO A 122 -2.02 10.92 20.02
N PHE A 123 -1.80 10.13 18.96
CA PHE A 123 -0.85 9.02 18.91
C PHE A 123 0.13 9.13 17.73
N GLY A 124 1.32 8.55 17.88
CA GLY A 124 2.39 8.52 16.88
C GLY A 124 2.33 7.28 15.98
N GLY A 125 3.26 7.20 15.03
CA GLY A 125 3.35 6.12 14.04
C GLY A 125 4.22 4.93 14.43
N ALA A 126 4.84 4.93 15.62
CA ALA A 126 5.54 3.75 16.09
C ALA A 126 4.53 2.67 16.52
N TYR A 127 4.95 1.41 16.56
CA TYR A 127 4.05 0.35 17.00
C TYR A 127 3.92 0.31 18.53
N THR A 128 5.02 0.39 19.25
CA THR A 128 5.06 0.22 20.72
C THR A 128 5.42 1.51 21.43
N GLY A 129 4.97 1.62 22.69
CA GLY A 129 5.17 2.80 23.53
C GLY A 129 3.86 3.52 23.85
N ASP A 130 3.94 4.47 24.77
CA ASP A 130 2.79 5.27 25.17
C ASP A 130 2.38 6.20 24.02
N HIS A 131 1.07 6.27 23.78
CA HIS A 131 0.51 7.04 22.67
C HIS A 131 1.07 6.64 21.30
N GLN A 132 1.25 5.35 21.08
CA GLN A 132 1.66 4.75 19.80
C GLN A 132 0.56 3.79 19.31
N LEU A 133 0.76 3.18 18.14
CA LEU A 133 -0.31 2.43 17.46
C LEU A 133 -0.86 1.26 18.27
N ASN A 134 -0.02 0.52 19.01
CA ASN A 134 -0.51 -0.62 19.78
C ASN A 134 -1.17 -0.21 21.11
N SER A 135 -1.15 1.08 21.49
CA SER A 135 -1.64 1.52 22.80
C SER A 135 -3.14 1.23 22.99
N LEU A 136 -3.95 1.40 21.94
CA LEU A 136 -5.36 1.03 21.92
C LEU A 136 -5.68 -0.05 20.87
N ALA A 137 -4.92 -0.14 19.77
CA ALA A 137 -5.14 -1.20 18.78
C ALA A 137 -4.84 -2.61 19.33
N GLY A 138 -3.92 -2.71 20.31
CA GLY A 138 -3.43 -3.98 20.83
C GLY A 138 -2.26 -4.53 19.99
N ASN A 139 -1.97 -5.82 20.18
CA ASN A 139 -0.84 -6.46 19.50
C ASN A 139 -1.12 -6.67 18.00
N ARG A 140 -0.19 -6.22 17.13
CA ARG A 140 -0.21 -6.46 15.68
C ARG A 140 -0.44 -7.91 15.29
N ALA A 141 0.05 -8.86 16.07
CA ALA A 141 -0.16 -10.29 15.85
C ALA A 141 -1.64 -10.71 15.84
N HIS A 142 -2.54 -9.85 16.34
CA HIS A 142 -3.99 -10.10 16.41
C HIS A 142 -4.80 -9.15 15.51
N ILE A 143 -4.15 -8.38 14.63
CA ILE A 143 -4.81 -7.49 13.68
C ILE A 143 -4.76 -8.13 12.31
N PHE A 144 -5.93 -8.40 11.72
CA PHE A 144 -6.03 -8.95 10.38
C PHE A 144 -5.52 -7.97 9.33
N LEU A 145 -4.76 -8.50 8.38
CA LEU A 145 -4.33 -7.84 7.15
C LEU A 145 -5.02 -8.48 5.94
N GLY A 146 -5.03 -7.76 4.81
CA GLY A 146 -5.69 -8.16 3.57
C GLY A 146 -6.58 -7.05 3.03
N MET A 147 -7.09 -7.21 1.80
CA MET A 147 -7.83 -6.14 1.12
C MET A 147 -9.13 -5.75 1.82
N ARG A 148 -9.81 -6.69 2.47
CA ARG A 148 -10.98 -6.39 3.31
C ARG A 148 -10.63 -5.50 4.49
N ALA A 149 -9.56 -5.81 5.22
CA ALA A 149 -9.09 -5.01 6.35
C ALA A 149 -8.62 -3.61 5.89
N LEU A 150 -7.96 -3.52 4.73
CA LEU A 150 -7.57 -2.24 4.14
C LEU A 150 -8.79 -1.40 3.71
N SER A 151 -9.78 -2.02 3.08
CA SER A 151 -11.05 -1.38 2.71
C SER A 151 -11.78 -0.80 3.92
N GLU A 152 -11.86 -1.55 5.03
CA GLU A 152 -12.44 -1.05 6.28
C GLU A 152 -11.62 0.09 6.89
N SER A 153 -10.29 0.00 6.82
CA SER A 153 -9.39 1.06 7.30
C SER A 153 -9.58 2.37 6.55
N ILE A 154 -9.74 2.31 5.22
CA ILE A 154 -10.05 3.48 4.38
C ILE A 154 -11.38 4.09 4.81
N ARG A 155 -12.42 3.26 4.99
CA ARG A 155 -13.75 3.71 5.45
C ARG A 155 -13.69 4.38 6.83
N TRP A 156 -12.91 3.86 7.78
CA TRP A 156 -12.77 4.51 9.09
C TRP A 156 -12.08 5.85 8.98
N LEU A 157 -10.98 5.93 8.23
CA LEU A 157 -10.22 7.16 8.05
C LEU A 157 -11.00 8.22 7.24
N SER A 158 -11.94 7.80 6.38
CA SER A 158 -12.80 8.70 5.61
C SER A 158 -13.90 9.38 6.44
N THR A 159 -14.14 8.97 7.68
CA THR A 159 -15.14 9.56 8.58
C THR A 159 -14.75 10.93 9.16
N ARG A 160 -13.70 11.58 8.63
CA ARG A 160 -13.30 12.95 9.01
C ARG A 160 -13.03 13.12 10.52
N GLY A 161 -12.51 12.09 11.18
CA GLY A 161 -12.18 12.11 12.62
C GLY A 161 -13.35 11.78 13.56
N GLN A 162 -14.50 11.32 13.04
CA GLN A 162 -15.67 10.93 13.84
C GLN A 162 -15.65 9.46 14.30
N VAL A 163 -14.52 8.78 14.13
CA VAL A 163 -14.33 7.38 14.51
C VAL A 163 -13.53 7.27 15.82
N ARG A 164 -13.70 6.14 16.53
CA ARG A 164 -12.97 5.88 17.78
C ARG A 164 -11.47 5.81 17.52
N GLU A 165 -10.68 6.33 18.46
CA GLU A 165 -9.22 6.33 18.37
C GLU A 165 -8.63 4.91 18.16
N LYS A 166 -9.20 3.90 18.82
CA LYS A 166 -8.80 2.50 18.62
C LYS A 166 -8.89 2.07 17.15
N ASP A 167 -9.96 2.42 16.46
CA ASP A 167 -10.17 2.02 15.07
C ASP A 167 -9.21 2.81 14.14
N LEU A 168 -8.90 4.08 14.47
CA LEU A 168 -7.85 4.83 13.77
C LEU A 168 -6.49 4.15 13.90
N GLN A 169 -6.11 3.76 15.11
CA GLN A 169 -4.83 3.09 15.35
C GLN A 169 -4.76 1.73 14.61
N ILE A 170 -5.85 0.95 14.60
CA ILE A 170 -5.94 -0.28 13.80
C ILE A 170 -5.77 0.03 12.30
N ALA A 171 -6.45 1.06 11.78
CA ALA A 171 -6.35 1.46 10.38
C ALA A 171 -4.90 1.80 9.97
N PHE A 172 -4.19 2.55 10.81
CA PHE A 172 -2.78 2.85 10.58
C PHE A 172 -1.90 1.60 10.63
N VAL A 173 -2.15 0.67 11.55
CA VAL A 173 -1.41 -0.61 11.61
C VAL A 173 -1.56 -1.40 10.30
N VAL A 174 -2.78 -1.48 9.76
CA VAL A 174 -3.06 -2.17 8.49
C VAL A 174 -2.34 -1.48 7.34
N ILE A 175 -2.48 -0.16 7.21
CA ILE A 175 -1.87 0.63 6.12
C ILE A 175 -0.34 0.56 6.17
N ILE A 176 0.27 0.70 7.35
CA ILE A 176 1.73 0.66 7.50
C ILE A 176 2.24 -0.72 7.12
N GLN A 177 1.62 -1.81 7.60
CA GLN A 177 2.04 -3.18 7.25
C GLN A 177 1.86 -3.46 5.74
N MET A 178 0.75 -3.03 5.15
CA MET A 178 0.44 -3.31 3.73
C MET A 178 1.14 -2.38 2.73
N LEU A 179 1.72 -1.25 3.15
CA LEU A 179 2.47 -0.35 2.27
C LEU A 179 3.94 -0.25 2.66
N SER A 180 4.22 0.21 3.88
CA SER A 180 5.59 0.53 4.31
C SER A 180 6.39 -0.74 4.58
N GLU A 181 5.82 -1.70 5.31
CA GLU A 181 6.51 -2.97 5.59
C GLU A 181 6.59 -3.85 4.35
N ALA A 182 5.55 -3.88 3.51
CA ALA A 182 5.61 -4.53 2.19
C ALA A 182 6.69 -3.91 1.29
N ALA A 183 6.88 -2.59 1.30
CA ALA A 183 7.98 -1.95 0.58
C ALA A 183 9.36 -2.32 1.13
N ARG A 184 9.50 -2.49 2.45
CA ARG A 184 10.75 -2.91 3.11
C ARG A 184 11.08 -4.38 2.86
N PHE A 185 10.07 -5.25 2.84
CA PHE A 185 10.24 -6.71 2.85
C PHE A 185 9.42 -7.39 1.75
N ARG A 186 10.12 -8.10 0.85
CA ARG A 186 9.52 -8.98 -0.16
C ARG A 186 8.68 -10.08 0.49
N TYR A 187 9.08 -10.56 1.67
CA TYR A 187 8.30 -11.54 2.44
C TYR A 187 6.89 -11.01 2.76
N ILE A 188 6.79 -9.75 3.21
CA ILE A 188 5.52 -9.13 3.60
C ILE A 188 4.68 -8.80 2.37
N GLU A 189 5.30 -8.27 1.32
CA GLU A 189 4.66 -8.11 0.01
C GLU A 189 4.03 -9.43 -0.46
N GLN A 190 4.78 -10.53 -0.43
CA GLN A 190 4.29 -11.84 -0.86
C GLN A 190 3.08 -12.31 -0.02
N ARG A 191 3.08 -12.04 1.29
CA ARG A 191 1.95 -12.38 2.15
C ARG A 191 0.67 -11.65 1.78
N VAL A 192 0.78 -10.38 1.39
CA VAL A 192 -0.35 -9.61 0.88
C VAL A 192 -0.78 -10.14 -0.49
N VAL A 193 0.17 -10.41 -1.39
CA VAL A 193 -0.13 -10.97 -2.71
C VAL A 193 -0.86 -12.32 -2.59
N ASP A 194 -0.39 -13.23 -1.73
CA ASP A 194 -1.03 -14.54 -1.56
C ASP A 194 -2.48 -14.42 -1.05
N SER A 195 -2.76 -13.39 -0.24
CA SER A 195 -4.12 -13.02 0.20
C SER A 195 -4.98 -12.50 -0.97
N ILE A 196 -4.42 -11.68 -1.86
CA ILE A 196 -5.11 -11.18 -3.07
C ILE A 196 -5.43 -12.32 -4.05
N THR A 197 -4.47 -13.22 -4.29
CA THR A 197 -4.59 -14.25 -5.34
C THR A 197 -5.28 -15.53 -4.89
N GLY A 198 -5.69 -15.61 -3.62
CA GLY A 198 -6.25 -16.83 -3.03
C GLY A 198 -5.25 -17.98 -2.89
N ARG A 199 -3.94 -17.70 -2.93
CA ARG A 199 -2.88 -18.69 -2.63
C ARG A 199 -2.70 -18.88 -1.12
N GLY A 200 -3.10 -17.88 -0.35
CA GLY A 200 -3.25 -17.90 1.10
C GLY A 200 -4.68 -17.55 1.51
N PRO A 201 -4.93 -17.35 2.82
CA PRO A 201 -6.23 -16.90 3.29
C PRO A 201 -6.51 -15.46 2.85
N GLU A 202 -7.79 -15.16 2.55
CA GLU A 202 -8.24 -13.82 2.13
C GLU A 202 -7.84 -12.73 3.13
N SER A 203 -7.85 -13.05 4.43
CA SER A 203 -7.28 -12.22 5.48
C SER A 203 -6.30 -13.04 6.30
N PHE A 204 -5.21 -12.44 6.75
CA PHE A 204 -4.18 -13.14 7.52
C PHE A 204 -3.72 -12.34 8.75
N LEU A 205 -3.24 -13.05 9.76
CA LEU A 205 -2.53 -12.44 10.88
C LEU A 205 -1.02 -12.42 10.59
N PRO A 206 -0.29 -11.37 11.00
CA PRO A 206 1.17 -11.37 10.96
C PRO A 206 1.72 -12.55 11.76
N ASP A 207 2.68 -13.28 11.19
CA ASP A 207 3.35 -14.39 11.87
C ASP A 207 4.70 -13.97 12.47
N GLY A 208 5.37 -14.89 13.16
CA GLY A 208 6.63 -14.59 13.84
C GLY A 208 7.70 -14.01 12.91
N ARG A 209 7.79 -14.51 11.67
CA ARG A 209 8.77 -14.05 10.68
C ARG A 209 8.48 -12.62 10.25
N MET A 210 7.24 -12.31 9.91
CA MET A 210 6.81 -10.95 9.54
C MET A 210 7.12 -9.95 10.68
N LEU A 211 6.66 -10.25 11.89
CA LEU A 211 6.85 -9.37 13.05
C LEU A 211 8.33 -9.21 13.41
N SER A 212 9.12 -10.28 13.28
CA SER A 212 10.56 -10.22 13.53
C SER A 212 11.29 -9.38 12.51
N LEU A 213 10.92 -9.43 11.23
CA LEU A 213 11.51 -8.58 10.20
C LEU A 213 11.21 -7.10 10.47
N GLU A 214 9.96 -6.76 10.75
CA GLU A 214 9.53 -5.39 11.07
C GLU A 214 10.31 -4.81 12.26
N ASN A 215 10.43 -5.58 13.34
CA ASN A 215 11.10 -5.13 14.55
C ASN A 215 12.62 -4.93 14.37
N HIS A 216 13.25 -5.67 13.46
CA HIS A 216 14.70 -5.64 13.26
C HIS A 216 15.11 -4.94 11.96
N TRP A 217 14.24 -4.16 11.32
CA TRP A 217 14.59 -3.42 10.10
C TRP A 217 15.77 -2.46 10.32
N GLY A 218 15.81 -1.79 11.48
CA GLY A 218 16.93 -0.95 11.89
C GLY A 218 18.21 -1.76 12.15
N ASP A 219 18.07 -2.88 12.86
CA ASP A 219 19.21 -3.74 13.21
C ASP A 219 19.83 -4.39 11.97
N LEU A 220 19.02 -4.73 10.96
CA LEU A 220 19.50 -5.21 9.66
C LEU A 220 20.47 -4.20 9.02
N ARG A 221 20.13 -2.91 9.08
CA ARG A 221 21.05 -1.86 8.61
C ARG A 221 22.34 -1.84 9.43
N ASP A 222 22.25 -1.99 10.74
CA ASP A 222 23.42 -1.91 11.64
C ASP A 222 24.36 -3.13 11.52
N VAL A 223 23.83 -4.33 11.31
CA VAL A 223 24.67 -5.53 11.07
C VAL A 223 25.27 -5.50 9.66
N MET A 224 24.56 -4.98 8.66
CA MET A 224 25.10 -4.84 7.29
C MET A 224 26.24 -3.81 7.22
N LEU A 225 26.21 -2.76 8.05
CA LEU A 225 27.36 -1.85 8.19
C LEU A 225 28.63 -2.53 8.73
N GLN A 226 28.46 -3.63 9.47
CA GLN A 226 29.53 -4.42 10.07
C GLN A 226 29.90 -5.64 9.23
N ALA A 227 29.26 -5.82 8.07
CA ALA A 227 29.50 -6.98 7.25
C ALA A 227 30.88 -6.93 6.58
N ASP A 228 31.54 -8.08 6.50
CA ASP A 228 32.76 -8.25 5.71
C ASP A 228 32.46 -8.29 4.21
N SER A 229 33.50 -8.36 3.38
CA SER A 229 33.36 -8.45 1.91
C SER A 229 32.62 -9.71 1.44
N SER A 230 32.52 -10.73 2.28
CA SER A 230 31.78 -11.97 2.01
C SER A 230 30.33 -11.90 2.51
N GLY A 231 29.92 -10.76 3.09
CA GLY A 231 28.58 -10.56 3.62
C GLY A 231 28.33 -11.18 4.99
N ASN A 232 29.37 -11.57 5.74
CA ASN A 232 29.23 -12.07 7.10
C ASN A 232 29.18 -10.91 8.11
N PHE A 233 28.28 -10.98 9.07
CA PHE A 233 28.06 -9.95 10.09
C PHE A 233 27.75 -10.56 11.47
N PRO A 234 27.81 -9.78 12.57
CA PRO A 234 27.47 -10.27 13.90
C PRO A 234 26.05 -10.88 13.95
N PRO A 235 25.85 -12.04 14.60
CA PRO A 235 24.58 -12.74 14.58
C PRO A 235 23.38 -11.86 14.98
N LEU A 236 22.38 -11.79 14.10
CA LEU A 236 21.08 -11.17 14.34
C LEU A 236 20.05 -12.27 14.61
N ARG A 237 19.29 -12.16 15.70
CA ARG A 237 18.24 -13.13 16.03
C ARG A 237 16.93 -12.74 15.35
N LEU A 238 16.50 -13.56 14.39
CA LEU A 238 15.19 -13.45 13.76
C LEU A 238 14.26 -14.59 14.20
N GLN A 239 13.02 -14.58 13.76
CA GLN A 239 12.04 -15.64 14.01
C GLN A 239 11.58 -16.29 12.72
N ASP A 240 11.23 -17.57 12.79
CA ASP A 240 10.46 -18.23 11.74
C ASP A 240 8.95 -17.93 11.89
N ARG A 241 8.13 -18.55 11.03
CA ARG A 241 6.68 -18.36 11.02
C ARG A 241 6.01 -18.78 12.34
N ASP A 242 6.59 -19.78 13.02
CA ASP A 242 6.09 -20.36 14.26
C ASP A 242 6.70 -19.70 15.51
N TYR A 243 7.23 -18.48 15.36
CA TYR A 243 7.83 -17.67 16.43
C TYR A 243 9.11 -18.28 17.04
N ARG A 244 9.73 -19.26 16.38
CA ARG A 244 10.98 -19.85 16.86
C ARG A 244 12.16 -19.00 16.42
N GLY A 245 13.00 -18.64 17.39
CA GLY A 245 14.18 -17.82 17.14
C GLY A 245 15.30 -18.60 16.45
N HIS A 246 15.93 -17.99 15.46
CA HIS A 246 17.15 -18.48 14.83
C HIS A 246 18.11 -17.32 14.56
N HIS A 247 19.41 -17.60 14.49
CA HIS A 247 20.42 -16.58 14.22
C HIS A 247 20.76 -16.57 12.73
N VAL A 248 20.89 -15.36 12.18
CA VAL A 248 21.41 -15.09 10.85
C VAL A 248 22.68 -14.27 11.02
N SER A 249 23.77 -14.70 10.38
CA SER A 249 25.09 -14.06 10.49
C SER A 249 25.72 -13.76 9.14
N SER A 250 24.95 -13.86 8.07
CA SER A 250 25.39 -13.48 6.72
C SER A 250 24.20 -13.14 5.84
N VAL A 251 24.46 -12.45 4.72
CA VAL A 251 23.46 -12.23 3.66
C VAL A 251 23.22 -13.55 2.93
N THR A 252 22.50 -14.46 3.58
CA THR A 252 22.07 -15.72 2.98
C THR A 252 21.05 -15.46 1.88
N PHE A 253 20.87 -16.43 0.98
CA PHE A 253 19.81 -16.41 -0.02
C PHE A 253 18.42 -16.15 0.60
N ASN A 254 18.16 -16.69 1.79
CA ASN A 254 16.89 -16.49 2.48
C ASN A 254 16.69 -15.05 2.97
N LEU A 255 17.74 -14.42 3.50
CA LEU A 255 17.66 -13.02 3.93
C LEU A 255 17.49 -12.09 2.72
N PHE A 256 18.22 -12.37 1.64
CA PHE A 256 18.06 -11.68 0.37
C PHE A 256 16.64 -11.83 -0.19
N ALA A 257 16.06 -13.03 -0.14
CA ALA A 257 14.71 -13.28 -0.61
C ALA A 257 13.65 -12.53 0.21
N ASP A 258 13.91 -12.24 1.49
CA ASP A 258 12.97 -11.56 2.38
C ASP A 258 13.05 -10.03 2.33
N VAL A 259 14.27 -9.48 2.25
CA VAL A 259 14.51 -8.04 2.44
C VAL A 259 14.61 -7.35 1.08
N ALA A 260 13.72 -6.39 0.83
CA ALA A 260 13.75 -5.60 -0.40
C ALA A 260 14.63 -4.36 -0.26
N LEU A 261 14.53 -3.69 0.89
CA LEU A 261 15.08 -2.36 1.11
C LEU A 261 15.54 -2.17 2.55
N ILE A 262 16.75 -1.65 2.74
CA ILE A 262 17.30 -1.28 4.06
C ILE A 262 17.40 0.23 4.21
N LYS A 263 17.31 0.68 5.46
CA LYS A 263 17.49 2.09 5.82
C LYS A 263 18.87 2.58 5.37
N PHE A 264 18.96 3.87 5.03
CA PHE A 264 20.23 4.49 4.68
C PHE A 264 21.27 4.32 5.79
N ALA A 265 22.49 4.03 5.38
CA ALA A 265 23.64 3.86 6.26
C ALA A 265 24.83 4.62 5.66
N ARG A 266 25.53 5.43 6.46
CA ARG A 266 26.81 6.02 6.04
C ARG A 266 27.90 4.95 6.14
N PHE A 267 28.23 4.33 5.03
CA PHE A 267 29.36 3.40 4.93
C PHE A 267 30.66 4.20 5.04
N HIS A 268 31.46 3.94 6.07
CA HIS A 268 32.74 4.64 6.29
C HIS A 268 33.87 4.12 5.39
N ASN A 269 33.68 2.96 4.74
CA ASN A 269 34.64 2.37 3.81
C ASN A 269 33.97 2.10 2.47
N ALA A 270 34.42 2.79 1.42
CA ALA A 270 33.92 2.66 0.05
C ALA A 270 34.12 1.27 -0.59
N GLY A 271 34.80 0.33 0.10
CA GLY A 271 35.08 -1.02 -0.39
C GLY A 271 34.02 -2.09 -0.06
N VAL A 272 32.98 -1.77 0.72
CA VAL A 272 31.95 -2.75 1.17
C VAL A 272 30.67 -2.67 0.32
N LEU A 273 30.48 -1.60 -0.45
CA LEU A 273 29.44 -1.54 -1.46
C LEU A 273 29.98 -2.21 -2.72
N SER A 274 29.38 -3.33 -3.14
CA SER A 274 29.47 -3.74 -4.53
C SER A 274 28.85 -2.61 -5.36
N VAL A 275 29.67 -1.80 -6.01
CA VAL A 275 29.24 -0.73 -6.92
C VAL A 275 28.76 -1.39 -8.20
N SER A 276 27.62 -2.07 -8.15
CA SER A 276 26.85 -2.40 -9.34
C SER A 276 25.91 -1.23 -9.58
N ARG A 277 26.39 -0.22 -10.31
CA ARG A 277 25.54 0.87 -10.79
C ARG A 277 24.39 0.23 -11.56
N ARG A 278 23.13 0.43 -11.16
CA ARG A 278 21.96 -0.11 -11.88
C ARG A 278 22.09 0.25 -13.36
N ASN A 279 22.40 -0.73 -14.21
CA ASN A 279 22.45 -0.56 -15.65
C ASN A 279 21.00 -0.55 -16.15
N ARG A 280 20.34 0.60 -16.09
CA ARG A 280 19.07 0.81 -16.79
C ARG A 280 19.45 1.11 -18.24
N GLY A 281 19.18 0.16 -19.13
CA GLY A 281 19.31 0.34 -20.57
C GLY A 281 18.64 1.64 -20.98
N HIS A 282 19.46 2.61 -21.37
CA HIS A 282 19.04 3.85 -21.99
C HIS A 282 19.11 3.58 -23.50
N ASP A 283 18.09 2.91 -24.03
CA ASP A 283 17.91 2.86 -25.47
C ASP A 283 17.29 4.20 -25.89
N GLY A 284 18.08 4.90 -26.70
CA GLY A 284 17.81 6.24 -27.16
C GLY A 284 16.60 6.35 -28.08
N HIS A 285 16.09 7.56 -28.10
CA HIS A 285 15.30 8.20 -29.14
C HIS A 285 15.45 7.56 -30.53
N SER A 286 14.32 7.05 -31.04
CA SER A 286 13.99 7.11 -32.46
C SER A 286 12.48 7.31 -32.56
N ASP A 287 12.10 8.40 -33.24
CA ASP A 287 10.74 8.82 -33.53
C ASP A 287 9.89 7.69 -34.12
N ASP A 288 8.72 7.43 -33.52
CA ASP A 288 7.59 6.84 -34.24
C ASP A 288 6.25 7.18 -33.55
N GLU A 289 5.74 8.38 -33.84
CA GLU A 289 4.37 8.79 -33.57
C GLU A 289 3.39 8.01 -34.47
N ASN A 290 2.98 6.81 -34.04
CA ASN A 290 1.62 6.26 -34.22
C ASN A 290 1.56 4.78 -33.87
N ARG A 291 1.31 4.45 -32.59
CA ARG A 291 0.82 3.12 -32.24
C ARG A 291 -0.25 3.21 -31.15
N PRO A 292 -1.50 2.77 -31.40
CA PRO A 292 -2.56 2.85 -30.41
C PRO A 292 -2.28 1.87 -29.26
N THR A 293 -2.36 2.38 -28.03
CA THR A 293 -2.18 1.63 -26.79
C THR A 293 -3.27 0.56 -26.63
N SER A 294 -2.84 -0.64 -26.19
CA SER A 294 -3.65 -1.85 -25.98
C SER A 294 -4.96 -1.62 -25.20
N SER A 295 -4.98 -0.65 -24.29
CA SER A 295 -6.15 -0.28 -23.50
C SER A 295 -7.30 0.33 -24.31
N ARG A 296 -7.03 1.02 -25.43
CA ARG A 296 -8.08 1.54 -26.31
C ARG A 296 -8.73 0.42 -27.13
N GLN A 297 -7.95 -0.56 -27.57
CA GLN A 297 -8.50 -1.71 -28.32
C GLN A 297 -9.32 -2.65 -27.43
N ALA A 298 -8.98 -2.79 -26.15
CA ALA A 298 -9.79 -3.52 -25.18
C ALA A 298 -11.15 -2.83 -24.95
N LEU A 299 -11.15 -1.51 -24.76
CA LEU A 299 -12.38 -0.74 -24.52
C LEU A 299 -13.31 -0.68 -25.75
N GLU A 300 -12.74 -0.64 -26.97
CA GLU A 300 -13.52 -0.67 -28.21
C GLU A 300 -14.18 -2.05 -28.43
N ARG A 301 -13.48 -3.15 -28.10
CA ARG A 301 -14.02 -4.51 -28.21
C ARG A 301 -15.19 -4.77 -27.25
N ASP A 302 -15.12 -4.23 -26.04
CA ASP A 302 -16.21 -4.37 -25.06
C ASP A 302 -17.43 -3.52 -25.45
N ARG A 303 -17.21 -2.32 -26.01
CA ARG A 303 -18.30 -1.51 -26.57
C ARG A 303 -18.98 -2.18 -27.77
N GLN A 304 -18.22 -2.88 -28.62
CA GLN A 304 -18.77 -3.61 -29.76
C GLN A 304 -19.60 -4.83 -29.31
N ARG A 305 -19.14 -5.54 -28.26
CA ARG A 305 -19.87 -6.67 -27.66
C ARG A 305 -21.19 -6.24 -27.02
N ALA A 306 -21.20 -5.11 -26.32
CA ALA A 306 -22.42 -4.55 -25.72
C ALA A 306 -23.47 -4.14 -26.78
N ARG A 307 -23.03 -3.56 -27.91
CA ARG A 307 -23.93 -3.19 -29.03
C ARG A 307 -24.55 -4.40 -29.72
N ASN A 308 -23.82 -5.51 -29.86
CA ASN A 308 -24.34 -6.71 -30.50
C ASN A 308 -25.37 -7.46 -29.64
N GLN A 309 -25.31 -7.34 -28.31
CA GLN A 309 -26.30 -7.94 -27.40
C GLN A 309 -27.63 -7.17 -27.37
N GLN A 310 -27.63 -5.86 -27.64
CA GLN A 310 -28.87 -5.07 -27.73
C GLN A 310 -29.63 -5.28 -29.04
N ASN A 311 -28.98 -5.80 -30.10
CA ASN A 311 -29.60 -6.00 -31.42
C ASN A 311 -30.24 -7.39 -31.65
N HIS A 312 -30.30 -8.26 -30.64
CA HIS A 312 -30.88 -9.62 -30.79
C HIS A 312 -32.13 -9.87 -29.93
N GLY A 313 -32.74 -8.81 -29.42
CA GLY A 313 -33.87 -8.92 -28.50
C GLY A 313 -35.21 -8.39 -29.01
N HIS A 314 -35.53 -8.36 -30.31
CA HIS A 314 -36.87 -7.94 -30.79
C HIS A 314 -37.33 -8.70 -32.06
N GLY A 315 -38.37 -9.54 -31.89
CA GLY A 315 -39.14 -10.25 -32.93
C GLY A 315 -39.55 -11.63 -32.40
N HIS A 316 -40.82 -12.05 -32.25
CA HIS A 316 -42.06 -11.75 -32.96
C HIS A 316 -43.28 -11.99 -32.04
N SER A 317 -44.37 -11.27 -32.33
CA SER A 317 -45.72 -11.47 -31.79
C SER A 317 -46.72 -11.78 -32.92
N GLY A 318 -47.77 -12.56 -32.59
CA GLY A 318 -49.03 -12.70 -33.35
C GLY A 318 -49.27 -14.10 -33.96
N GLY A 319 -50.44 -14.76 -33.86
CA GLY A 319 -51.74 -14.43 -33.27
C GLY A 319 -52.80 -15.53 -33.52
N SER A 320 -53.82 -15.54 -32.64
CA SER A 320 -55.24 -16.00 -32.71
C SER A 320 -55.69 -17.28 -33.47
N HIS A 321 -56.51 -18.10 -32.79
CA HIS A 321 -57.93 -18.37 -33.16
C HIS A 321 -58.73 -19.18 -32.10
N GLY A 322 -59.84 -18.61 -31.64
CA GLY A 322 -61.19 -19.22 -31.61
C GLY A 322 -61.63 -20.13 -30.44
N PRO A 323 -62.95 -20.16 -30.08
CA PRO A 323 -63.41 -20.41 -28.71
C PRO A 323 -64.29 -21.66 -28.53
N THR A 324 -64.40 -22.17 -27.29
CA THR A 324 -65.54 -23.02 -26.87
C THR A 324 -65.87 -22.86 -25.39
N THR A 325 -67.16 -23.07 -25.13
CA THR A 325 -67.99 -22.73 -23.98
C THR A 325 -67.98 -23.73 -22.81
N SER A 326 -68.50 -23.25 -21.67
CA SER A 326 -69.34 -23.97 -20.67
C SER A 326 -68.64 -24.51 -19.42
N GLY A 327 -69.22 -24.19 -18.26
CA GLY A 327 -69.20 -25.11 -17.11
C GLY A 327 -69.06 -24.49 -15.73
N ARG A 328 -70.21 -24.13 -15.13
CA ARG A 328 -70.49 -23.96 -13.69
C ARG A 328 -69.58 -24.76 -12.73
N ASN A 329 -69.11 -24.13 -11.64
CA ASN A 329 -69.62 -24.38 -10.27
C ASN A 329 -68.86 -23.56 -9.20
N ARG A 330 -69.62 -22.82 -8.39
CA ARG A 330 -69.34 -22.45 -6.99
C ARG A 330 -69.62 -23.69 -6.12
N PRO A 331 -68.97 -23.91 -4.95
CA PRO A 331 -69.45 -23.24 -3.72
C PRO A 331 -68.44 -22.98 -2.57
N ARG A 332 -68.80 -21.96 -1.77
CA ARG A 332 -68.84 -21.85 -0.29
C ARG A 332 -67.56 -21.92 0.59
N HIS A 333 -67.33 -20.80 1.29
CA HIS A 333 -67.22 -20.61 2.76
C HIS A 333 -66.65 -21.72 3.68
N ARG A 334 -65.60 -21.35 4.44
CA ARG A 334 -65.41 -21.46 5.92
C ARG A 334 -63.99 -20.93 6.22
N GLU A 335 -63.76 -19.84 6.96
CA GLU A 335 -63.83 -19.64 8.42
C GLU A 335 -63.13 -20.72 9.29
N ASP A 336 -62.21 -20.20 10.12
CA ASP A 336 -61.58 -20.68 11.36
C ASP A 336 -60.43 -21.71 11.32
N LEU A 337 -59.20 -21.21 11.55
CA LEU A 337 -58.45 -21.31 12.82
C LEU A 337 -57.19 -20.42 12.81
#